data_AF-A0A7V4LCM1-F1
#
_entry.id   AF-A0A7V4LCM1-F1
#
_cell.length_a   1.000
_cell.length_b   1.000
_cell.length_c   1.000
_cell.angle_alpha   90.00
_cell.angle_beta   90.00
_cell.angle_gamma   90.00
#
_symmetry.space_group_name_H-M   'P 1'
#
loop_
_entity.id
_entity.type
_entity.pdbx_description
1 polymer ?
#
loop_
_entity_poly.entity_id
_entity_poly.type
_entity_poly.pdbx_seq_one_letter_code
_entity_poly.pdbx_strand_id
1 'polypeptide(L)'
;MRKVNVIMGLILALALGGQPQPALSGPEPGKFFLVGLGPAGPEHATLKALNTMKQADLILAYPELVEPFKAYLEGKEIYDPWPGLWFNPRDRKLSPEARKALITEKTRQRDAFVKKMQGLLEEGKNIALLTGGDPTMYSRAFWLMEGLREDQVEIIPGLGSIGAAMAALKKAATGGGARFVL
;
A
#
# COMPACT_ATOMS: atom_id res chain seq x y z
N MET A 1 18.23 39.79 41.32
CA MET A 1 19.42 39.09 41.84
C MET A 1 19.00 37.74 42.42
N ARG A 2 19.23 36.65 41.68
CA ARG A 2 19.21 35.28 42.22
C ARG A 2 20.59 34.69 41.95
N LYS A 3 21.22 34.21 43.01
CA LYS A 3 22.62 33.78 43.04
C LYS A 3 22.82 32.51 42.22
N VAL A 4 23.83 32.54 41.37
CA VAL A 4 24.39 31.40 40.64
C VAL A 4 25.16 30.55 41.64
N ASN A 5 24.82 29.26 41.76
CA ASN A 5 25.65 28.28 42.45
C ASN A 5 26.39 27.47 41.39
N VAL A 6 27.70 27.70 41.30
CA VAL A 6 28.67 26.88 40.57
C VAL A 6 29.03 25.71 41.49
N ILE A 7 28.73 24.48 41.06
CA ILE A 7 29.31 23.28 41.66
C ILE A 7 30.25 22.66 40.63
N MET A 8 31.54 22.80 40.93
CA MET A 8 32.66 22.16 40.26
C MET A 8 32.77 20.73 40.82
N GLY A 9 32.55 19.71 39.98
CA GLY A 9 32.59 18.30 40.36
C GLY A 9 33.43 17.49 39.39
N LEU A 10 34.52 16.95 39.92
CA LEU A 10 35.56 16.10 39.32
C LEU A 10 35.16 15.25 38.10
N ILE A 11 36.00 15.33 37.07
CA ILE A 11 36.13 14.34 36.00
C ILE A 11 36.62 13.03 36.63
N LEU A 12 35.75 12.02 36.66
CA LEU A 12 36.16 10.62 36.88
C LEU A 12 36.01 9.90 35.54
N ALA A 13 37.12 9.76 34.82
CA ALA A 13 37.20 8.95 33.62
C ALA A 13 37.08 7.47 33.98
N LEU A 14 35.85 6.95 33.98
CA LEU A 14 35.58 5.52 33.96
C LEU A 14 35.72 5.04 32.51
N ALA A 15 36.85 4.40 32.23
CA ALA A 15 37.04 3.55 31.07
C ALA A 15 36.10 2.33 31.21
N LEU A 16 34.85 2.50 30.78
CA LEU A 16 33.95 1.38 30.49
C LEU A 16 34.08 1.08 29.01
N GLY A 17 34.48 -0.15 28.69
CA GLY A 17 34.70 -0.64 27.34
C GLY A 17 33.57 -0.23 26.42
N GLY A 18 33.92 0.45 25.32
CA GLY A 18 32.98 0.88 24.31
C GLY A 18 32.22 -0.33 23.77
N GLN A 19 30.96 -0.47 24.20
CA GLN A 19 29.99 -1.20 23.42
C GLN A 19 29.98 -0.57 22.03
N PRO A 20 29.98 -1.36 20.93
CA PRO A 20 29.78 -0.79 19.61
C PRO A 20 28.50 0.02 19.65
N GLN A 21 28.62 1.34 19.50
CA GLN A 21 27.48 2.19 19.21
C GLN A 21 26.81 1.58 17.98
N PRO A 22 25.50 1.26 18.02
CA PRO A 22 24.83 0.84 16.81
C PRO A 22 25.09 1.93 15.79
N ALA A 23 25.70 1.54 14.67
CA ALA A 23 25.84 2.43 13.53
C ALA A 23 24.48 3.08 13.31
N LEU A 24 24.44 4.41 13.19
CA LEU A 24 23.21 5.13 12.86
C LEU A 24 22.64 4.45 11.61
N SER A 25 21.65 3.60 11.82
CA SER A 25 20.96 2.92 10.74
C SER A 25 20.38 4.03 9.87
N GLY A 26 20.52 3.89 8.55
CA GLY A 26 19.83 4.78 7.63
C GLY A 26 18.34 4.88 7.98
N PRO A 27 17.61 5.84 7.39
CA PRO A 27 16.17 5.95 7.61
C PRO A 27 15.52 4.57 7.45
N GLU A 28 14.64 4.22 8.38
CA GLU A 28 13.82 3.01 8.29
C GLU A 28 13.16 2.96 6.91
N PRO A 29 13.26 1.84 6.16
CA PRO A 29 12.64 1.73 4.86
C PRO A 29 11.14 2.00 4.93
N GLY A 30 10.62 2.69 3.92
CA GLY A 30 9.20 2.94 3.75
C GLY A 30 8.43 1.65 3.51
N LYS A 31 7.10 1.76 3.65
CA LYS A 31 6.16 0.66 3.47
C LYS A 31 5.32 0.84 2.20
N PHE A 32 5.05 -0.27 1.55
CA PHE A 32 4.05 -0.35 0.50
C PHE A 32 2.72 -0.81 1.10
N PHE A 33 1.74 0.06 1.09
CA PHE A 33 0.40 -0.22 1.57
C PHE A 33 -0.51 -0.60 0.40
N LEU A 34 -1.13 -1.77 0.49
CA LEU A 34 -2.21 -2.15 -0.40
C LEU A 34 -3.55 -1.90 0.30
N VAL A 35 -4.29 -0.89 -0.15
CA VAL A 35 -5.41 -0.32 0.60
C VAL A 35 -6.76 -0.64 -0.06
N GLY A 36 -7.62 -1.33 0.67
CA GLY A 36 -9.03 -1.52 0.32
C GLY A 36 -9.90 -0.34 0.72
N LEU A 37 -10.58 0.26 -0.24
CA LEU A 37 -11.41 1.45 -0.04
C LEU A 37 -12.90 1.14 0.15
N GLY A 38 -13.30 -0.12 0.08
CA GLY A 38 -14.70 -0.48 0.01
C GLY A 38 -15.32 -0.18 -1.36
N PRO A 39 -16.61 -0.45 -1.56
CA PRO A 39 -17.21 -0.46 -2.90
C PRO A 39 -17.83 0.88 -3.33
N ALA A 40 -18.07 1.82 -2.40
CA ALA A 40 -18.89 3.01 -2.70
C ALA A 40 -18.47 4.23 -1.87
N GLY A 41 -17.18 4.59 -1.94
CA GLY A 41 -16.66 5.85 -1.40
C GLY A 41 -16.32 5.83 0.10
N PRO A 42 -16.01 7.00 0.68
CA PRO A 42 -15.40 7.11 2.01
C PRO A 42 -16.19 6.48 3.16
N GLU A 43 -17.51 6.44 3.07
CA GLU A 43 -18.37 5.83 4.11
C GLU A 43 -18.19 4.31 4.22
N HIS A 44 -17.69 3.67 3.16
CA HIS A 44 -17.39 2.24 3.13
C HIS A 44 -15.90 1.93 3.37
N ALA A 45 -15.07 2.96 3.49
CA ALA A 45 -13.65 2.81 3.79
C ALA A 45 -13.44 2.66 5.30
N THR A 46 -12.41 1.88 5.67
CA THR A 46 -12.03 1.77 7.08
C THR A 46 -11.28 3.02 7.53
N LEU A 47 -11.32 3.34 8.83
CA LEU A 47 -10.50 4.43 9.39
C LEU A 47 -9.00 4.22 9.12
N LYS A 48 -8.55 2.96 9.13
CA LYS A 48 -7.17 2.60 8.79
C LYS A 48 -6.84 2.99 7.34
N ALA A 49 -7.70 2.64 6.38
CA ALA A 49 -7.52 3.03 4.98
C ALA A 49 -7.45 4.55 4.80
N LEU A 50 -8.39 5.29 5.42
CA LEU A 50 -8.42 6.76 5.36
C LEU A 50 -7.16 7.40 5.94
N ASN A 51 -6.64 6.86 7.05
CA ASN A 51 -5.42 7.37 7.68
C ASN A 51 -4.16 7.01 6.88
N THR A 52 -4.07 5.80 6.35
CA THR A 52 -2.96 5.37 5.49
C THR A 52 -2.83 6.24 4.25
N MET A 53 -3.94 6.60 3.60
CA MET A 53 -3.92 7.56 2.46
C MET A 53 -3.32 8.90 2.84
N LYS A 54 -3.68 9.45 4.01
CA LYS A 54 -3.15 10.74 4.49
C LYS A 54 -1.66 10.67 4.82
N GLN A 55 -1.14 9.51 5.20
CA GLN A 55 0.25 9.31 5.59
C GLN A 55 1.17 8.94 4.43
N ALA A 56 0.63 8.40 3.33
CA ALA A 56 1.42 8.01 2.18
C ALA A 56 2.07 9.21 1.47
N ASP A 57 3.30 9.05 1.01
CA ASP A 57 4.02 10.05 0.22
C ASP A 57 3.62 9.99 -1.25
N LEU A 58 3.33 8.79 -1.76
CA LEU A 58 2.85 8.54 -3.11
C LEU A 58 1.57 7.71 -3.08
N ILE A 59 0.57 8.16 -3.83
CA ILE A 59 -0.68 7.44 -4.04
C ILE A 59 -0.67 6.82 -5.44
N LEU A 60 -0.91 5.50 -5.50
CA LEU A 60 -1.13 4.79 -6.76
C LEU A 60 -2.62 4.52 -6.91
N ALA A 61 -3.27 5.14 -7.90
CA ALA A 61 -4.71 4.98 -8.12
C ALA A 61 -5.10 5.42 -9.54
N TYR A 62 -6.13 4.81 -10.10
CA TYR A 62 -6.76 5.31 -11.33
C TYR A 62 -7.75 6.44 -11.01
N PRO A 63 -7.99 7.39 -11.94
CA PRO A 63 -8.74 8.62 -11.66
C PRO A 63 -10.14 8.42 -11.06
N GLU A 64 -10.88 7.42 -11.52
CA GLU A 64 -12.24 7.14 -11.06
C GLU A 64 -12.29 6.67 -9.60
N LEU A 65 -11.20 6.10 -9.08
CA LEU A 65 -11.09 5.74 -7.66
C LEU A 65 -10.72 6.94 -6.79
N VAL A 66 -10.06 7.95 -7.35
CA VAL A 66 -9.59 9.15 -6.64
C VAL A 66 -10.76 10.08 -6.33
N GLU A 67 -11.67 10.28 -7.28
CA GLU A 67 -12.72 11.32 -7.18
C GLU A 67 -13.56 11.23 -5.88
N PRO A 68 -14.06 10.06 -5.45
CA PRO A 68 -14.83 9.96 -4.20
C PRO A 68 -14.01 10.27 -2.95
N PHE A 69 -12.68 10.22 -3.03
CA PHE A 69 -11.74 10.33 -1.92
C PHE A 69 -10.91 11.61 -1.93
N LYS A 70 -11.18 12.56 -2.83
CA LYS A 70 -10.38 13.79 -3.00
C LYS A 70 -10.09 14.56 -1.70
N ALA A 71 -11.04 14.61 -0.77
CA ALA A 71 -10.87 15.27 0.54
C ALA A 71 -9.80 14.61 1.43
N TYR A 72 -9.41 13.37 1.14
CA TYR A 72 -8.38 12.61 1.85
C TYR A 72 -7.03 12.61 1.12
N LEU A 73 -7.00 13.12 -0.11
CA LEU A 73 -5.86 13.05 -1.04
C LEU A 73 -5.35 14.45 -1.42
N GLU A 74 -5.82 15.49 -0.75
CA GLU A 74 -5.39 16.87 -1.02
C GLU A 74 -3.88 17.02 -0.81
N GLY A 75 -3.21 17.61 -1.82
CA GLY A 75 -1.76 17.80 -1.82
C GLY A 75 -0.94 16.52 -2.02
N LYS A 76 -1.56 15.36 -2.29
CA LYS A 76 -0.84 14.11 -2.57
C LYS A 76 -0.38 14.03 -4.02
N GLU A 77 0.80 13.44 -4.22
CA GLU A 77 1.22 12.97 -5.54
C GLU A 77 0.42 11.70 -5.88
N ILE A 78 -0.24 11.70 -7.03
CA ILE A 78 -1.09 10.59 -7.49
C ILE A 78 -0.59 10.14 -8.85
N TYR A 79 -0.36 8.83 -8.99
CA TYR A 79 0.06 8.20 -10.25
C TYR A 79 -0.80 6.98 -10.57
N ASP A 80 -1.24 6.86 -11.82
CA ASP A 80 -1.95 5.66 -12.28
C ASP A 80 -0.96 4.63 -12.86
N PRO A 81 -0.75 3.48 -12.19
CA PRO A 81 0.17 2.46 -12.68
C PRO A 81 -0.40 1.62 -13.84
N TRP A 82 -1.70 1.70 -14.14
CA TRP A 82 -2.38 0.73 -14.98
C TRP A 82 -2.32 0.94 -16.49
N PRO A 83 -2.22 2.14 -17.08
CA PRO A 83 -2.28 2.33 -18.54
C PRO A 83 -1.29 1.46 -19.34
N GLY A 84 -0.07 1.22 -18.82
CA GLY A 84 0.91 0.29 -19.41
C GLY A 84 0.74 -1.17 -18.99
N LEU A 85 0.15 -1.40 -17.81
CA LEU A 85 0.05 -2.70 -17.14
C LEU A 85 -1.30 -3.41 -17.39
N TRP A 86 -2.28 -2.74 -17.99
CA TRP A 86 -3.63 -3.27 -18.20
C TRP A 86 -3.71 -4.21 -19.40
N PHE A 87 -4.34 -5.38 -19.22
CA PHE A 87 -4.68 -6.28 -20.32
C PHE A 87 -6.06 -5.93 -20.83
N ASN A 88 -6.15 -5.53 -22.09
CA ASN A 88 -7.39 -5.09 -22.70
C ASN A 88 -8.21 -6.30 -23.18
N PRO A 89 -9.56 -6.19 -23.23
CA PRO A 89 -10.40 -7.26 -23.78
C PRO A 89 -10.01 -7.69 -25.20
N ARG A 90 -9.52 -6.75 -26.03
CA ARG A 90 -9.02 -7.03 -27.39
C ARG A 90 -7.81 -7.97 -27.43
N ASP A 91 -7.00 -7.99 -26.37
CA ASP A 91 -5.78 -8.80 -26.29
C ASP A 91 -6.10 -10.30 -26.25
N ARG A 92 -7.35 -10.67 -25.93
CA ARG A 92 -7.85 -12.05 -25.96
C ARG A 92 -7.90 -12.65 -27.37
N LYS A 93 -7.88 -11.81 -28.41
CA LYS A 93 -7.93 -12.24 -29.83
C LYS A 93 -6.55 -12.40 -30.47
N LEU A 94 -5.47 -12.13 -29.72
CA LEU A 94 -4.11 -12.25 -30.24
C LEU A 94 -3.73 -13.72 -30.52
N SER A 95 -2.85 -13.94 -31.49
CA SER A 95 -2.21 -15.24 -31.67
C SER A 95 -1.41 -15.63 -30.42
N PRO A 96 -1.13 -16.91 -30.19
CA PRO A 96 -0.29 -17.36 -29.07
C PRO A 96 1.06 -16.61 -28.99
N GLU A 97 1.71 -16.38 -30.12
CA GLU A 97 3.02 -15.70 -30.22
C GLU A 97 2.90 -14.22 -29.85
N ALA A 98 1.90 -13.53 -30.42
CA ALA A 98 1.64 -12.13 -30.12
C ALA A 98 1.24 -11.93 -28.64
N ARG A 99 0.46 -12.86 -28.09
CA ARG A 99 0.10 -12.86 -26.66
C ARG A 99 1.31 -13.08 -25.77
N LYS A 100 2.20 -14.00 -26.14
CA LYS A 100 3.46 -14.23 -25.41
C LYS A 100 4.35 -12.99 -25.42
N ALA A 101 4.51 -12.35 -26.58
CA ALA A 101 5.28 -11.12 -26.71
C ALA A 101 4.68 -9.98 -25.85
N LEU A 102 3.36 -9.83 -25.85
CA LEU A 102 2.66 -8.84 -25.02
C LEU A 102 2.88 -9.08 -23.53
N ILE A 103 2.80 -10.33 -23.07
CA ILE A 103 3.05 -10.69 -21.66
C ILE A 103 4.49 -10.34 -21.29
N THR A 104 5.47 -10.72 -22.12
CA THR A 104 6.89 -10.40 -21.87
C THR A 104 7.11 -8.89 -21.74
N GLU A 105 6.54 -8.10 -22.65
CA GLU A 105 6.68 -6.65 -22.60
C GLU A 105 6.02 -6.04 -21.36
N LYS A 106 4.82 -6.49 -21.01
CA LYS A 106 4.11 -6.03 -19.81
C LYS A 106 4.84 -6.41 -18.52
N THR A 107 5.41 -7.62 -18.45
CA THR A 107 6.26 -8.04 -17.33
C THR A 107 7.48 -7.14 -17.21
N ARG A 108 8.16 -6.82 -18.32
CA ARG A 108 9.29 -5.88 -18.32
C ARG A 108 8.90 -4.50 -17.78
N GLN A 109 7.76 -3.97 -18.22
CA GLN A 109 7.25 -2.68 -17.74
C GLN A 109 6.90 -2.72 -16.25
N ARG A 110 6.28 -3.81 -15.79
CA ARG A 110 5.96 -4.04 -14.38
C ARG A 110 7.24 -4.09 -13.54
N ASP A 111 8.25 -4.83 -13.95
CA ASP A 111 9.51 -4.95 -13.20
C ASP A 111 10.25 -3.60 -13.14
N ALA A 112 10.25 -2.84 -14.23
CA ALA A 112 10.80 -1.48 -14.24
C ALA A 112 10.04 -0.55 -13.28
N PHE A 113 8.72 -0.69 -13.18
CA PHE A 113 7.90 0.10 -12.26
C PHE A 113 8.14 -0.30 -10.80
N VAL A 114 8.16 -1.60 -10.50
CA VAL A 114 8.49 -2.12 -9.16
C VAL A 114 9.87 -1.66 -8.72
N LYS A 115 10.87 -1.66 -9.62
CA LYS A 115 12.22 -1.17 -9.29
C LYS A 115 12.22 0.30 -8.85
N LYS A 116 11.39 1.15 -9.47
CA LYS A 116 11.22 2.54 -9.04
C LYS A 116 10.58 2.62 -7.66
N MET A 117 9.55 1.80 -7.41
CA MET A 117 8.92 1.72 -6.10
C MET A 117 9.91 1.28 -5.02
N GLN A 118 10.74 0.29 -5.28
CA GLN A 118 11.79 -0.16 -4.36
C GLN A 118 12.74 0.98 -3.99
N GLY A 119 13.19 1.78 -4.95
CA GLY A 119 14.03 2.95 -4.67
C GLY A 119 13.35 3.97 -3.75
N LEU A 120 12.07 4.27 -3.99
CA LEU A 120 11.30 5.17 -3.11
C LEU A 120 11.15 4.59 -1.68
N LEU A 121 10.90 3.29 -1.57
CA LEU A 121 10.80 2.61 -0.28
C LEU A 121 12.15 2.61 0.45
N GLU A 122 13.26 2.43 -0.25
CA GLU A 122 14.62 2.53 0.31
C GLU A 122 14.96 3.94 0.79
N GLU A 123 14.38 4.98 0.18
CA GLU A 123 14.46 6.37 0.64
C GLU A 123 13.58 6.65 1.88
N GLY A 124 12.83 5.67 2.37
CA GLY A 124 11.91 5.85 3.51
C GLY A 124 10.50 6.33 3.12
N LYS A 125 10.18 6.44 1.83
CA LYS A 125 8.87 6.92 1.37
C LYS A 125 7.82 5.84 1.40
N ASN A 126 6.65 6.17 1.91
CA ASN A 126 5.48 5.30 1.94
C ASN A 126 4.68 5.42 0.64
N ILE A 127 4.31 4.27 0.08
CA ILE A 127 3.52 4.19 -1.16
C ILE A 127 2.19 3.51 -0.81
N ALA A 128 1.05 4.10 -1.18
CA ALA A 128 -0.25 3.46 -1.02
C ALA A 128 -0.89 3.18 -2.38
N LEU A 129 -1.10 1.91 -2.71
CA LEU A 129 -1.92 1.48 -3.84
C LEU A 129 -3.37 1.33 -3.41
N LEU A 130 -4.23 2.16 -3.99
CA LEU A 130 -5.66 2.17 -3.69
C LEU A 130 -6.40 1.18 -4.57
N THR A 131 -7.31 0.42 -3.96
CA THR A 131 -8.15 -0.56 -4.63
C THR A 131 -9.60 -0.44 -4.17
N GLY A 132 -10.55 -0.61 -5.09
CA GLY A 132 -11.96 -0.73 -4.75
C GLY A 132 -12.26 -2.07 -4.08
N GLY A 133 -13.17 -2.06 -3.11
CA GLY A 133 -13.55 -3.26 -2.36
C GLY A 133 -12.47 -3.72 -1.38
N ASP A 134 -12.11 -5.00 -1.46
CA ASP A 134 -11.04 -5.60 -0.66
C ASP A 134 -9.86 -6.03 -1.56
N PRO A 135 -8.61 -5.69 -1.20
CA PRO A 135 -7.45 -5.95 -2.03
C PRO A 135 -7.11 -7.43 -2.20
N THR A 136 -7.59 -8.30 -1.33
CA THR A 136 -7.35 -9.74 -1.40
C THR A 136 -8.42 -10.47 -2.22
N MET A 137 -9.46 -9.75 -2.67
CA MET A 137 -10.58 -10.31 -3.42
C MET A 137 -10.58 -9.82 -4.88
N TYR A 138 -10.11 -10.66 -5.81
CA TYR A 138 -10.08 -10.39 -7.25
C TYR A 138 -9.32 -9.12 -7.70
N SER A 139 -8.51 -8.53 -6.82
CA SER A 139 -7.63 -7.41 -7.18
C SER A 139 -6.51 -7.87 -8.11
N ARG A 140 -6.01 -6.97 -8.95
CA ARG A 140 -4.77 -7.18 -9.74
C ARG A 140 -3.53 -6.60 -9.07
N ALA A 141 -3.67 -6.04 -7.87
CA ALA A 141 -2.58 -5.45 -7.11
C ALA A 141 -1.49 -6.46 -6.71
N PHE A 142 -1.84 -7.75 -6.59
CA PHE A 142 -0.86 -8.82 -6.33
C PHE A 142 0.32 -8.76 -7.30
N TRP A 143 0.07 -8.38 -8.55
CA TRP A 143 1.09 -8.39 -9.58
C TRP A 143 2.21 -7.39 -9.34
N LEU A 144 1.95 -6.28 -8.63
CA LEU A 144 3.00 -5.35 -8.20
C LEU A 144 3.68 -5.83 -6.91
N MET A 145 2.91 -6.38 -5.97
CA MET A 145 3.43 -6.87 -4.68
C MET A 145 4.44 -8.01 -4.81
N GLU A 146 4.26 -8.89 -5.79
CA GLU A 146 5.15 -10.03 -6.06
C GLU A 146 6.62 -9.63 -6.31
N GLY A 147 6.89 -8.38 -6.67
CA GLY A 147 8.25 -7.86 -6.82
C GLY A 147 8.78 -7.11 -5.60
N LEU A 148 8.04 -7.06 -4.51
CA LEU A 148 8.42 -6.44 -3.24
C LEU A 148 8.70 -7.52 -2.19
N ARG A 149 9.46 -7.16 -1.14
CA ARG A 149 9.66 -8.05 0.00
C ARG A 149 8.40 -8.08 0.87
N GLU A 150 8.09 -9.24 1.41
CA GLU A 150 6.91 -9.44 2.26
C GLU A 150 6.91 -8.50 3.48
N ASP A 151 8.06 -8.27 4.10
CA ASP A 151 8.22 -7.37 5.24
C ASP A 151 7.98 -5.89 4.90
N GLN A 152 8.03 -5.49 3.62
CA GLN A 152 7.74 -4.12 3.19
C GLN A 152 6.27 -3.90 2.86
N VAL A 153 5.48 -4.97 2.71
CA VAL A 153 4.10 -4.90 2.25
C VAL A 153 3.15 -4.98 3.43
N GLU A 154 2.21 -4.03 3.50
CA GLU A 154 1.11 -4.07 4.46
C GLU A 154 -0.23 -4.01 3.72
N ILE A 155 -1.09 -4.99 3.97
CA ILE A 155 -2.43 -5.04 3.40
C ILE A 155 -3.43 -4.42 4.39
N ILE A 156 -4.15 -3.41 3.93
CA ILE A 156 -5.26 -2.80 4.67
C ILE A 156 -6.56 -3.35 4.09
N PRO A 157 -7.28 -4.22 4.81
CA PRO A 157 -8.50 -4.83 4.29
C PRO A 157 -9.61 -3.78 4.10
N GLY A 158 -10.52 -4.10 3.19
CA GLY A 158 -11.66 -3.25 2.84
C GLY A 158 -12.98 -4.03 2.78
N LEU A 159 -14.10 -3.32 2.69
CA LEU A 159 -15.40 -3.96 2.53
C LEU A 159 -15.55 -4.49 1.10
N GLY A 160 -15.65 -5.81 0.92
CA GLY A 160 -15.93 -6.41 -0.38
C GLY A 160 -17.32 -6.06 -0.92
N SER A 161 -17.47 -5.97 -2.24
CA SER A 161 -18.74 -5.64 -2.91
C SER A 161 -19.87 -6.63 -2.62
N ILE A 162 -19.56 -7.91 -2.46
CA ILE A 162 -20.54 -8.95 -2.11
C ILE A 162 -21.16 -8.66 -0.75
N GLY A 163 -20.33 -8.35 0.26
CA GLY A 163 -20.81 -8.02 1.60
C GLY A 163 -21.71 -6.78 1.61
N ALA A 164 -21.27 -5.72 0.91
CA ALA A 164 -22.06 -4.50 0.77
C ALA A 164 -23.39 -4.73 0.03
N ALA A 165 -23.39 -5.53 -1.04
CA ALA A 165 -24.61 -5.87 -1.78
C ALA A 165 -25.59 -6.67 -0.91
N MET A 166 -25.11 -7.64 -0.15
CA MET A 166 -25.94 -8.42 0.78
C MET A 166 -26.56 -7.53 1.87
N ALA A 167 -25.78 -6.59 2.43
CA ALA A 167 -26.28 -5.60 3.38
C ALA A 167 -27.37 -4.70 2.76
N ALA A 168 -27.14 -4.18 1.55
CA ALA A 168 -28.12 -3.35 0.83
C ALA A 168 -29.43 -4.10 0.55
N LEU A 169 -29.35 -5.39 0.22
CA LEU A 169 -30.50 -6.27 0.00
C LEU A 169 -31.17 -6.76 1.30
N LYS A 170 -30.59 -6.45 2.47
CA LYS A 170 -31.00 -6.99 3.78
C LYS A 170 -31.05 -8.52 3.79
N LYS A 171 -30.06 -9.13 3.15
CA LYS A 171 -29.87 -10.58 3.09
C LYS A 171 -28.58 -10.95 3.79
N ALA A 172 -28.61 -12.05 4.54
CA ALA A 172 -27.37 -12.67 5.00
C ALA A 172 -26.73 -13.46 3.85
N ALA A 173 -25.39 -13.41 3.75
CA ALA A 173 -24.64 -14.25 2.81
C ALA A 173 -24.89 -15.75 3.06
N THR A 174 -25.30 -16.10 4.29
CA THR A 174 -25.67 -17.44 4.70
C THR A 174 -27.02 -17.45 5.41
N GLY A 175 -27.83 -18.47 5.13
CA GLY A 175 -29.09 -18.72 5.82
C GLY A 175 -28.92 -19.67 7.01
N GLY A 176 -29.97 -19.84 7.83
CA GLY A 176 -29.94 -20.67 9.04
C GLY A 176 -29.65 -22.16 8.83
N GLY A 177 -29.66 -22.66 7.59
CA GLY A 177 -29.29 -24.04 7.24
C GLY A 177 -27.93 -24.18 6.55
N ALA A 178 -27.15 -23.11 6.43
CA ALA A 178 -25.86 -23.16 5.76
C ALA A 178 -24.88 -24.06 6.54
N ARG A 179 -24.40 -25.12 5.89
CA ARG A 179 -23.28 -25.92 6.37
C ARG A 179 -22.04 -25.51 5.61
N PHE A 180 -21.09 -24.90 6.31
CA PHE A 180 -19.76 -24.70 5.76
C PHE A 180 -19.00 -26.01 5.85
N VAL A 181 -18.38 -26.42 4.75
CA VAL A 181 -17.36 -27.47 4.78
C VAL A 181 -16.02 -26.72 4.74
N LEU A 182 -15.27 -26.83 5.83
CA LEU A 182 -13.86 -26.44 5.86
C LEU A 182 -13.04 -27.49 5.10
#